data_AF-P75591-F1
#
_entry.id   AF-P75591-F1
#
_cell.length_a   1.000
_cell.length_b   1.000
_cell.length_c   1.000
_cell.angle_alpha   90.00
_cell.angle_beta   90.00
_cell.angle_gamma   90.00
#
_symmetry.space_group_name_H-M   'P 1'
#
loop_
_entity.id
_entity.type
_entity.pdbx_description
1 polymer ?
#
loop_
_entity_poly.entity_id
_entity_poly.type
_entity_poly.pdbx_seq_one_letter_code
_entity_poly.pdbx_strand_id
1 'polypeptide(L)'
;MNNQSNHFTNPLLQLIKNVAETKNLAIDDVVLCLKTALAQTYKKHLNYVNVEVNIDFNKGLMQIEQLFDVVDDNNEDYDDFLEMPLSEAKKLNPNLEVGGVLRKPVSLKDIKGDLISKMVLLFNQKINETAFKTVMSDFINEVGQVIEARVEDIDTNKDGGLKGYIVNLETTKGYMPKRELSKGEKLDIGKKYLFVIKEIQKQSSMWPITLSRSDSRLLEFLLNSNTPEIANGTIEIKKMERSPGTKSKVAVISKDPVVDPIAAILGPKGERIRGISEEFNGEIIDIVIWNEDKLKFLVNAVLPAEVVGYNILQDDERDTSIEIVVPANQIANVFGFKGINIRLISNLTGWSSVDVYTEKDAAEQGIEFTRVNFQPQGIFGIKKRRDKISNNPRNNNQQLASDKVFYTSKANVVDDEIIVDLAKQAEAKRVKQIKQEATKPELQLQQELNLEATPKVAAPTPTPAPQPTPAPTKVEPVPPPVSVTPKPIPKVNKPKPVVKPKSVFSITVEADDSKTKPEKSSAKTNTPQTKQTFDNFDDL
;
A
#
# COMPACT_ATOMS: atom_id res chain seq x y z
N MET A 1 0.74 -62.19 -1.84
CA MET A 1 -0.29 -61.23 -2.28
C MET A 1 0.31 -60.41 -3.42
N ASN A 2 -0.36 -60.27 -4.56
CA ASN A 2 0.12 -59.41 -5.65
C ASN A 2 -0.14 -57.95 -5.32
N ASN A 3 0.86 -57.28 -4.74
CA ASN A 3 0.80 -55.86 -4.50
C ASN A 3 0.90 -55.13 -5.85
N GLN A 4 -0.21 -54.62 -6.38
CA GLN A 4 -0.23 -53.80 -7.61
C GLN A 4 0.33 -52.40 -7.31
N SER A 5 1.64 -52.35 -7.06
CA SER A 5 2.38 -51.10 -6.92
C SER A 5 2.43 -50.41 -8.28
N ASN A 6 1.56 -49.43 -8.47
CA ASN A 6 1.48 -48.70 -9.73
C ASN A 6 2.74 -47.85 -9.89
N HIS A 7 3.58 -48.22 -10.87
CA HIS A 7 4.75 -47.43 -11.24
C HIS A 7 4.31 -46.11 -11.86
N PHE A 8 4.86 -45.01 -11.36
CA PHE A 8 4.78 -43.71 -12.02
C PHE A 8 5.48 -43.80 -13.38
N THR A 9 4.77 -43.43 -14.45
CA THR A 9 5.39 -43.15 -15.74
C THR A 9 6.38 -41.99 -15.58
N ASN A 10 7.56 -42.10 -16.21
CA ASN A 10 8.63 -41.09 -16.13
C ASN A 10 8.14 -39.62 -16.29
N PRO A 11 7.20 -39.28 -17.22
CA PRO A 11 6.64 -37.93 -17.34
C PRO A 11 6.14 -37.30 -16.04
N LEU A 12 5.47 -38.04 -15.14
CA LEU A 12 4.91 -37.47 -13.92
C LEU A 12 6.00 -37.17 -12.87
N LEU A 13 7.11 -37.89 -12.86
CA LEU A 13 8.30 -37.54 -12.06
C LEU A 13 9.00 -36.29 -12.61
N GLN A 14 9.02 -36.09 -13.94
CA GLN A 14 9.53 -34.85 -14.53
C GLN A 14 8.58 -33.67 -14.25
N LEU A 15 7.25 -33.87 -14.33
CA LEU A 15 6.26 -32.84 -14.03
C LEU A 15 6.39 -32.34 -12.58
N ILE A 16 6.59 -33.24 -11.61
CA ILE A 16 6.84 -32.87 -10.21
C ILE A 16 8.09 -31.99 -10.06
N LYS A 17 9.19 -32.30 -10.78
CA LYS A 17 10.41 -31.46 -10.79
C LYS A 17 10.15 -30.10 -11.44
N ASN A 18 9.53 -30.08 -12.61
CA ASN A 18 9.20 -28.85 -13.33
C ASN A 18 8.31 -27.92 -12.48
N VAL A 19 7.36 -28.48 -11.71
CA VAL A 19 6.52 -27.73 -10.76
C VAL A 19 7.35 -27.21 -9.59
N ALA A 20 8.24 -28.03 -9.02
CA ALA A 20 9.14 -27.63 -7.92
C ALA A 20 10.05 -26.47 -8.34
N GLU A 21 10.68 -26.55 -9.51
CA GLU A 21 11.53 -25.49 -10.08
C GLU A 21 10.72 -24.23 -10.39
N THR A 22 9.58 -24.35 -11.10
CA THR A 22 8.75 -23.19 -11.50
C THR A 22 8.12 -22.45 -10.32
N LYS A 23 7.90 -23.14 -9.18
CA LYS A 23 7.32 -22.56 -7.95
C LYS A 23 8.36 -22.26 -6.87
N ASN A 24 9.64 -22.57 -7.10
CA ASN A 24 10.72 -22.51 -6.11
C ASN A 24 10.36 -23.24 -4.79
N LEU A 25 9.91 -24.49 -4.91
CA LEU A 25 9.51 -25.38 -3.81
C LEU A 25 10.44 -26.59 -3.69
N ALA A 26 10.51 -27.19 -2.50
CA ALA A 26 11.16 -28.48 -2.34
C ALA A 26 10.33 -29.59 -3.02
N ILE A 27 11.00 -30.61 -3.56
CA ILE A 27 10.33 -31.76 -4.19
C ILE A 27 9.40 -32.47 -3.18
N ASP A 28 9.86 -32.62 -1.93
CA ASP A 28 9.08 -33.26 -0.86
C ASP A 28 7.79 -32.49 -0.53
N ASP A 29 7.80 -31.16 -0.60
CA ASP A 29 6.60 -30.32 -0.43
C ASP A 29 5.60 -30.51 -1.58
N VAL A 30 6.09 -30.63 -2.82
CA VAL A 30 5.26 -30.92 -4.00
C VAL A 30 4.66 -32.33 -3.91
N VAL A 31 5.43 -33.32 -3.46
CA VAL A 31 4.96 -34.69 -3.19
C VAL A 31 3.94 -34.72 -2.04
N LEU A 32 4.13 -33.92 -0.99
CA LEU A 32 3.15 -33.78 0.11
C LEU A 32 1.86 -33.10 -0.35
N CYS A 33 1.95 -32.09 -1.22
CA CYS A 33 0.78 -31.48 -1.88
C CYS A 33 0.02 -32.50 -2.73
N LEU A 34 0.73 -33.38 -3.46
CA LEU A 34 0.12 -34.44 -4.26
C LEU A 34 -0.55 -35.50 -3.36
N LYS A 35 0.16 -36.00 -2.34
CA LYS A 35 -0.36 -36.93 -1.32
C LYS A 35 -1.65 -36.41 -0.67
N THR A 36 -1.66 -35.13 -0.26
CA THR A 36 -2.83 -34.52 0.40
C THR A 36 -3.98 -34.24 -0.57
N ALA A 37 -3.72 -33.76 -1.80
CA ALA A 37 -4.76 -33.55 -2.81
C ALA A 37 -5.44 -34.86 -3.22
N LEU A 38 -4.65 -35.93 -3.42
CA LEU A 38 -5.16 -37.27 -3.71
C LEU A 38 -6.02 -37.79 -2.55
N ALA A 39 -5.50 -37.79 -1.32
CA ALA A 39 -6.22 -38.29 -0.14
C ALA A 39 -7.55 -37.55 0.08
N GLN A 40 -7.56 -36.21 -0.05
CA GLN A 40 -8.80 -35.42 0.08
C GLN A 40 -9.81 -35.69 -1.05
N THR A 41 -9.33 -35.98 -2.26
CA THR A 41 -10.20 -36.24 -3.42
C THR A 41 -10.80 -37.65 -3.36
N TYR A 42 -10.00 -38.66 -3.02
CA TYR A 42 -10.49 -40.02 -2.79
C TYR A 42 -11.41 -40.12 -1.57
N LYS A 43 -11.08 -39.46 -0.45
CA LYS A 43 -11.97 -39.40 0.73
C LYS A 43 -13.36 -38.86 0.35
N LYS A 44 -13.45 -37.81 -0.48
CA LYS A 44 -14.75 -37.29 -0.96
C LYS A 44 -15.50 -38.22 -1.93
N HIS A 45 -14.78 -38.97 -2.78
CA HIS A 45 -15.39 -39.89 -3.75
C HIS A 45 -15.83 -41.22 -3.09
N LEU A 46 -15.13 -41.65 -2.04
CA LEU A 46 -15.44 -42.82 -1.24
C LEU A 46 -16.18 -42.38 0.04
N ASN A 47 -17.31 -41.68 -0.08
CA ASN A 47 -18.24 -41.36 1.03
C ASN A 47 -17.60 -40.92 2.37
N TYR A 48 -16.51 -40.16 2.33
CA TYR A 48 -15.72 -39.71 3.48
C TYR A 48 -14.90 -40.78 4.24
N VAL A 49 -14.64 -41.97 3.66
CA VAL A 49 -13.75 -42.99 4.25
C VAL A 49 -12.33 -42.45 4.50
N ASN A 50 -11.63 -42.99 5.49
CA ASN A 50 -10.20 -42.72 5.70
C ASN A 50 -9.37 -43.30 4.54
N VAL A 51 -8.51 -42.46 3.92
CA VAL A 51 -7.67 -42.84 2.79
C VAL A 51 -6.23 -42.42 3.05
N GLU A 52 -5.32 -43.38 3.04
CA GLU A 52 -3.88 -43.16 3.05
C GLU A 52 -3.36 -43.16 1.60
N VAL A 53 -2.45 -42.23 1.28
CA VAL A 53 -1.77 -42.17 -0.02
C VAL A 53 -0.28 -42.20 0.24
N ASN A 54 0.44 -43.13 -0.36
CA ASN A 54 1.88 -43.29 -0.17
C ASN A 54 2.59 -43.21 -1.52
N ILE A 55 3.57 -42.30 -1.59
CA ILE A 55 4.30 -41.91 -2.80
C ILE A 55 5.80 -42.05 -2.50
N ASP A 56 6.45 -42.98 -3.17
CA ASP A 56 7.90 -43.11 -3.19
C ASP A 56 8.42 -42.45 -4.47
N PHE A 57 8.90 -41.22 -4.36
CA PHE A 57 9.42 -40.44 -5.49
C PHE A 57 10.68 -41.06 -6.10
N ASN A 58 11.50 -41.74 -5.30
CA ASN A 58 12.77 -42.32 -5.75
C ASN A 58 12.57 -43.62 -6.53
N LYS A 59 11.61 -44.46 -6.12
CA LYS A 59 11.22 -45.67 -6.86
C LYS A 59 10.19 -45.41 -7.96
N GLY A 60 9.56 -44.23 -7.95
CA GLY A 60 8.40 -43.94 -8.77
C GLY A 60 7.26 -44.91 -8.48
N LEU A 61 6.82 -45.02 -7.22
CA LEU A 61 5.66 -45.85 -6.84
C LEU A 61 4.56 -45.01 -6.15
N MET A 62 3.30 -45.20 -6.56
CA MET A 62 2.12 -44.69 -5.86
C MET A 62 1.20 -45.83 -5.42
N GLN A 63 0.82 -45.78 -4.15
CA GLN A 63 -0.19 -46.65 -3.55
C GLN A 63 -1.25 -45.78 -2.86
N ILE A 64 -2.52 -46.14 -3.05
CA ILE A 64 -3.66 -45.51 -2.39
C ILE A 64 -4.40 -46.63 -1.67
N GLU A 65 -4.59 -46.45 -0.36
CA GLU A 65 -5.14 -47.47 0.53
C GLU A 65 -6.32 -46.87 1.30
N GLN A 66 -7.47 -47.53 1.21
CA GLN A 66 -8.63 -47.26 2.04
C GLN A 66 -8.39 -47.91 3.41
N LEU A 67 -8.51 -47.12 4.48
CA LEU A 67 -8.37 -47.58 5.85
C LEU A 67 -9.75 -47.91 6.41
N PHE A 68 -9.88 -49.08 7.02
CA PHE A 68 -11.04 -49.48 7.81
C PHE A 68 -10.60 -49.82 9.23
N ASP A 69 -11.29 -49.29 10.23
CA ASP A 69 -11.02 -49.59 11.64
C ASP A 69 -11.72 -50.91 12.01
N VAL A 70 -11.01 -51.84 12.64
CA VAL A 70 -11.49 -53.23 12.83
C VAL A 70 -12.29 -53.34 14.12
N VAL A 71 -13.57 -53.70 14.00
CA VAL A 71 -14.54 -53.73 15.11
C VAL A 71 -14.89 -55.17 15.47
N ASP A 72 -15.38 -55.38 16.68
CA ASP A 72 -15.90 -56.68 17.13
C ASP A 72 -17.11 -57.11 16.28
N ASP A 73 -17.20 -58.40 15.93
CA ASP A 73 -18.31 -58.96 15.14
C ASP A 73 -19.69 -58.82 15.82
N ASN A 74 -19.72 -58.47 17.11
CA ASN A 74 -20.95 -58.28 17.90
C ASN A 74 -21.38 -56.80 18.05
N ASN A 75 -20.73 -55.83 17.40
CA ASN A 75 -21.24 -54.45 17.38
C ASN A 75 -22.38 -54.32 16.35
N GLU A 76 -23.59 -53.93 16.77
CA GLU A 76 -24.72 -53.70 15.88
C GLU A 76 -24.75 -52.28 15.28
N ASP A 77 -24.06 -51.31 15.92
CA ASP A 77 -24.05 -49.88 15.56
C ASP A 77 -22.74 -49.45 14.83
N TYR A 78 -22.12 -50.34 14.04
CA TYR A 78 -20.86 -50.03 13.32
C TYR A 78 -21.11 -49.29 11.98
N ASP A 79 -20.17 -48.44 11.55
CA ASP A 79 -20.27 -47.71 10.28
C ASP A 79 -19.64 -48.49 9.10
N ASP A 80 -20.47 -49.09 8.24
CA ASP A 80 -20.08 -49.79 6.99
C ASP A 80 -19.10 -49.00 6.09
N PHE A 81 -19.01 -47.67 6.22
CA PHE A 81 -18.06 -46.85 5.45
C PHE A 81 -16.71 -46.63 6.15
N LEU A 82 -16.62 -46.75 7.48
CA LEU A 82 -15.39 -46.47 8.24
C LEU A 82 -14.80 -47.70 8.92
N GLU A 83 -15.63 -48.68 9.22
CA GLU A 83 -15.34 -49.80 10.10
C GLU A 83 -15.51 -51.13 9.36
N MET A 84 -14.95 -52.22 9.91
CA MET A 84 -15.12 -53.57 9.37
C MET A 84 -15.14 -54.62 10.48
N PRO A 85 -16.14 -55.52 10.49
CA PRO A 85 -16.18 -56.64 11.45
C PRO A 85 -14.92 -57.52 11.39
N LEU A 86 -14.48 -58.01 12.54
CA LEU A 86 -13.26 -58.82 12.69
C LEU A 86 -13.25 -60.05 11.77
N SER A 87 -14.40 -60.70 11.57
CA SER A 87 -14.57 -61.84 10.67
C SER A 87 -14.43 -61.47 9.19
N GLU A 88 -14.82 -60.28 8.77
CA GLU A 88 -14.57 -59.72 7.43
C GLU A 88 -13.08 -59.37 7.28
N ALA A 89 -12.52 -58.63 8.24
CA ALA A 89 -11.12 -58.18 8.21
C ALA A 89 -10.13 -59.35 8.15
N LYS A 90 -10.38 -60.44 8.91
CA LYS A 90 -9.54 -61.65 8.92
C LYS A 90 -9.55 -62.45 7.61
N LYS A 91 -10.57 -62.30 6.74
CA LYS A 91 -10.56 -62.88 5.38
C LYS A 91 -9.49 -62.22 4.50
N LEU A 92 -9.13 -60.97 4.78
CA LEU A 92 -8.16 -60.18 4.02
C LEU A 92 -6.77 -60.18 4.65
N ASN A 93 -6.69 -60.10 5.98
CA ASN A 93 -5.44 -60.22 6.74
C ASN A 93 -5.69 -60.97 8.08
N PRO A 94 -5.30 -62.26 8.19
CA PRO A 94 -5.54 -63.06 9.39
C PRO A 94 -4.93 -62.52 10.70
N ASN A 95 -3.93 -61.64 10.61
CA ASN A 95 -3.19 -61.10 11.74
C ASN A 95 -3.84 -59.83 12.36
N LEU A 96 -5.10 -59.52 12.03
CA LEU A 96 -5.82 -58.38 12.59
C LEU A 96 -6.60 -58.75 13.87
N GLU A 97 -6.59 -57.82 14.81
CA GLU A 97 -7.32 -57.84 16.08
C GLU A 97 -8.30 -56.66 16.13
N VAL A 98 -9.25 -56.68 17.08
CA VAL A 98 -10.20 -55.57 17.30
C VAL A 98 -9.42 -54.33 17.75
N GLY A 99 -9.74 -53.17 17.17
CA GLY A 99 -8.95 -51.94 17.30
C GLY A 99 -7.73 -51.86 16.37
N GLY A 100 -7.49 -52.86 15.53
CA GLY A 100 -6.54 -52.79 14.42
C GLY A 100 -7.06 -51.96 13.24
N VAL A 101 -6.20 -51.67 12.26
CA VAL A 101 -6.57 -50.96 11.03
C VAL A 101 -6.28 -51.84 9.81
N LEU A 102 -7.32 -52.18 9.05
CA LEU A 102 -7.21 -52.86 7.77
C LEU A 102 -6.85 -51.85 6.67
N ARG A 103 -5.84 -52.16 5.85
CA ARG A 103 -5.51 -51.41 4.63
C ARG A 103 -5.99 -52.17 3.41
N LYS A 104 -6.84 -51.54 2.59
CA LYS A 104 -7.40 -52.10 1.35
C LYS A 104 -6.92 -51.29 0.14
N PRO A 105 -6.12 -51.85 -0.78
CA PRO A 105 -5.57 -51.09 -1.90
C PRO A 105 -6.65 -50.71 -2.92
N VAL A 106 -6.60 -49.47 -3.41
CA VAL A 106 -7.55 -48.89 -4.38
C VAL A 106 -7.00 -48.99 -5.81
N SER A 107 -7.82 -49.44 -6.76
CA SER A 107 -7.48 -49.46 -8.19
C SER A 107 -7.42 -48.04 -8.76
N LEU A 108 -6.32 -47.71 -9.45
CA LEU A 108 -6.20 -46.46 -10.21
C LEU A 108 -6.72 -46.57 -11.66
N LYS A 109 -7.17 -47.75 -12.09
CA LYS A 109 -7.55 -48.01 -13.50
C LYS A 109 -8.92 -47.45 -13.87
N ASP A 110 -9.76 -47.21 -12.87
CA ASP A 110 -11.19 -46.92 -13.01
C ASP A 110 -11.52 -45.46 -12.62
N ILE A 111 -10.51 -44.58 -12.67
CA ILE A 111 -10.64 -43.16 -12.31
C ILE A 111 -11.48 -42.42 -13.37
N LYS A 112 -12.60 -41.85 -12.93
CA LYS A 112 -13.46 -40.99 -13.77
C LYS A 112 -12.80 -39.61 -13.95
N GLY A 113 -12.88 -39.04 -15.15
CA GLY A 113 -12.25 -37.74 -15.47
C GLY A 113 -12.65 -36.58 -14.54
N ASP A 114 -13.91 -36.52 -14.10
CA ASP A 114 -14.39 -35.56 -13.08
C ASP A 114 -13.57 -35.62 -11.77
N LEU A 115 -13.09 -36.82 -11.38
CA LEU A 115 -12.24 -36.99 -10.23
C LEU A 115 -10.84 -36.41 -10.48
N ILE A 116 -10.28 -36.59 -11.68
CA ILE A 116 -8.99 -36.01 -12.10
C ILE A 116 -9.06 -34.48 -12.05
N SER A 117 -10.10 -33.87 -12.63
CA SER A 117 -10.28 -32.40 -12.58
C SER A 117 -10.35 -31.88 -11.13
N LYS A 118 -10.98 -32.62 -10.22
CA LYS A 118 -11.01 -32.30 -8.79
C LYS A 118 -9.65 -32.48 -8.10
N MET A 119 -8.88 -33.52 -8.44
CA MET A 119 -7.51 -33.71 -7.97
C MET A 119 -6.62 -32.53 -8.41
N VAL A 120 -6.65 -32.17 -9.70
CA VAL A 120 -5.85 -31.08 -10.27
C VAL A 120 -6.19 -29.73 -9.65
N LEU A 121 -7.47 -29.44 -9.40
CA LEU A 121 -7.90 -28.21 -8.71
C LEU A 121 -7.37 -28.15 -7.27
N LEU A 122 -7.53 -29.23 -6.50
CA LEU A 122 -7.04 -29.31 -5.12
C LEU A 122 -5.50 -29.31 -5.03
N PHE A 123 -4.82 -29.95 -5.98
CA PHE A 123 -3.35 -29.93 -6.07
C PHE A 123 -2.83 -28.51 -6.34
N ASN A 124 -3.39 -27.81 -7.33
CA ASN A 124 -3.05 -26.41 -7.60
C ASN A 124 -3.33 -25.50 -6.39
N GLN A 125 -4.42 -25.74 -5.65
CA GLN A 125 -4.67 -25.04 -4.39
C GLN A 125 -3.57 -25.32 -3.36
N LYS A 126 -3.18 -26.58 -3.13
CA LYS A 126 -2.15 -26.95 -2.13
C LYS A 126 -0.75 -26.46 -2.51
N ILE A 127 -0.41 -26.47 -3.80
CA ILE A 127 0.84 -25.88 -4.31
C ILE A 127 0.87 -24.36 -4.08
N ASN A 128 -0.23 -23.65 -4.36
CA ASN A 128 -0.29 -22.21 -4.11
C ASN A 128 -0.29 -21.88 -2.60
N GLU A 129 -0.99 -22.65 -1.76
CA GLU A 129 -0.92 -22.53 -0.28
C GLU A 129 0.49 -22.77 0.26
N THR A 130 1.29 -23.62 -0.38
CA THR A 130 2.64 -23.98 0.09
C THR A 130 3.69 -23.00 -0.44
N ALA A 131 3.63 -22.60 -1.71
CA ALA A 131 4.41 -21.48 -2.25
C ALA A 131 4.13 -20.18 -1.46
N PHE A 132 2.89 -19.95 -1.05
CA PHE A 132 2.53 -18.85 -0.16
C PHE A 132 3.26 -18.90 1.19
N LYS A 133 3.39 -20.09 1.82
CA LYS A 133 4.12 -20.24 3.09
C LYS A 133 5.61 -19.93 2.92
N THR A 134 6.24 -20.41 1.86
CA THR A 134 7.67 -20.13 1.57
C THR A 134 7.90 -18.63 1.38
N VAL A 135 7.09 -17.99 0.52
CA VAL A 135 7.14 -16.53 0.31
C VAL A 135 6.85 -15.77 1.62
N MET A 136 5.97 -16.29 2.47
CA MET A 136 5.72 -15.69 3.79
C MET A 136 6.90 -15.85 4.74
N SER A 137 7.59 -16.99 4.79
CA SER A 137 8.78 -17.17 5.65
C SER A 137 9.95 -16.29 5.24
N ASP A 138 10.11 -16.05 3.93
CA ASP A 138 11.18 -15.20 3.40
C ASP A 138 10.90 -13.73 3.72
N PHE A 139 9.74 -13.21 3.26
CA PHE A 139 9.45 -11.78 3.28
C PHE A 139 8.86 -11.23 4.59
N ILE A 140 8.47 -12.08 5.57
CA ILE A 140 7.90 -11.58 6.85
C ILE A 140 8.85 -10.65 7.62
N ASN A 141 10.17 -10.86 7.48
CA ASN A 141 11.20 -10.01 8.09
C ASN A 141 11.50 -8.75 7.26
N GLU A 142 11.01 -8.68 6.03
CA GLU A 142 11.19 -7.57 5.09
C GLU A 142 9.99 -6.61 5.04
N VAL A 143 8.90 -6.91 5.74
CA VAL A 143 7.74 -6.01 5.83
C VAL A 143 8.16 -4.67 6.45
N GLY A 144 7.93 -3.58 5.72
CA GLY A 144 8.37 -2.23 6.03
C GLY A 144 9.75 -1.84 5.47
N GLN A 145 10.51 -2.78 4.90
CA GLN A 145 11.78 -2.46 4.23
C GLN A 145 11.54 -1.95 2.79
N VAL A 146 12.57 -1.32 2.22
CA VAL A 146 12.60 -0.86 0.83
C VAL A 146 13.44 -1.82 -0.02
N ILE A 147 12.88 -2.23 -1.15
CA ILE A 147 13.49 -3.13 -2.13
C ILE A 147 13.55 -2.46 -3.51
N GLU A 148 14.56 -2.80 -4.32
CA GLU A 148 14.65 -2.40 -5.73
C GLU A 148 14.10 -3.54 -6.61
N ALA A 149 13.02 -3.29 -7.35
CA ALA A 149 12.32 -4.33 -8.09
C ALA A 149 11.87 -3.87 -9.48
N ARG A 150 11.65 -4.82 -10.39
CA ARG A 150 11.31 -4.54 -11.81
C ARG A 150 9.80 -4.64 -12.05
N VAL A 151 9.22 -3.61 -12.65
CA VAL A 151 7.82 -3.68 -13.13
C VAL A 151 7.75 -4.64 -14.31
N GLU A 152 6.86 -5.62 -14.20
CA GLU A 152 6.69 -6.69 -15.19
C GLU A 152 5.46 -6.45 -16.08
N ASP A 153 4.35 -6.01 -15.50
CA ASP A 153 3.07 -5.81 -16.20
C ASP A 153 2.18 -4.76 -15.50
N ILE A 154 1.15 -4.28 -16.20
CA ILE A 154 0.20 -3.25 -15.73
C ILE A 154 -1.21 -3.84 -15.69
N ASP A 155 -1.71 -4.05 -14.48
CA ASP A 155 -3.08 -4.50 -14.23
C ASP A 155 -4.06 -3.35 -14.54
N THR A 156 -4.97 -3.60 -15.49
CA THR A 156 -5.91 -2.62 -16.04
C THR A 156 -7.36 -3.08 -15.84
N ASN A 157 -8.25 -2.12 -15.58
CA ASN A 157 -9.69 -2.35 -15.57
C ASN A 157 -10.21 -2.60 -16.99
N LYS A 158 -11.43 -3.13 -17.11
CA LYS A 158 -12.12 -3.33 -18.40
C LYS A 158 -12.21 -2.05 -19.24
N ASP A 159 -12.25 -0.91 -18.58
CA ASP A 159 -12.34 0.44 -19.16
C ASP A 159 -10.96 1.03 -19.54
N GLY A 160 -9.89 0.23 -19.52
CA GLY A 160 -8.51 0.65 -19.77
C GLY A 160 -7.85 1.45 -18.65
N GLY A 161 -8.60 1.84 -17.61
CA GLY A 161 -8.05 2.59 -16.47
C GLY A 161 -7.13 1.73 -15.60
N LEU A 162 -5.97 2.28 -15.21
CA LEU A 162 -5.01 1.64 -14.29
C LEU A 162 -5.69 1.13 -13.00
N LYS A 163 -5.42 -0.13 -12.65
CA LYS A 163 -5.86 -0.82 -11.41
C LYS A 163 -4.66 -1.06 -10.48
N GLY A 164 -3.53 -1.49 -11.02
CA GLY A 164 -2.26 -1.64 -10.28
C GLY A 164 -1.08 -1.99 -11.17
N TYR A 165 0.06 -2.26 -10.56
CA TYR A 165 1.29 -2.73 -11.21
C TYR A 165 1.69 -4.10 -10.65
N ILE A 166 2.14 -4.99 -11.52
CA ILE A 166 2.71 -6.30 -11.16
C ILE A 166 4.23 -6.16 -11.22
N VAL A 167 4.90 -6.54 -10.14
CA VAL A 167 6.32 -6.27 -9.90
C VAL A 167 7.03 -7.59 -9.58
N ASN A 168 8.11 -7.87 -10.32
CA ASN A 168 8.91 -9.07 -10.13
C ASN A 168 9.92 -8.85 -8.98
N LEU A 169 9.86 -9.74 -7.97
CA LEU A 169 10.67 -9.74 -6.74
C LEU A 169 11.69 -10.90 -6.73
N GLU A 170 12.14 -11.32 -7.92
CA GLU A 170 13.02 -12.47 -8.19
C GLU A 170 12.40 -13.82 -7.81
N THR A 171 12.14 -14.07 -6.53
CA THR A 171 11.52 -15.29 -5.99
C THR A 171 10.00 -15.34 -6.21
N THR A 172 9.35 -14.19 -6.35
CA THR A 172 7.88 -14.09 -6.40
C THR A 172 7.39 -12.81 -7.11
N LYS A 173 6.07 -12.60 -7.17
CA LYS A 173 5.45 -11.39 -7.74
C LYS A 173 4.72 -10.59 -6.67
N GLY A 174 5.12 -9.34 -6.50
CA GLY A 174 4.41 -8.35 -5.71
C GLY A 174 3.41 -7.55 -6.55
N TYR A 175 2.44 -6.94 -5.88
CA TYR A 175 1.41 -6.12 -6.51
C TYR A 175 1.33 -4.75 -5.84
N MET A 176 1.44 -3.67 -6.62
CA MET A 176 1.20 -2.31 -6.15
C MET A 176 -0.16 -1.83 -6.67
N PRO A 177 -1.23 -1.85 -5.85
CA PRO A 177 -2.51 -1.29 -6.24
C PRO A 177 -2.41 0.22 -6.44
N LYS A 178 -3.22 0.80 -7.34
CA LYS A 178 -3.22 2.24 -7.67
C LYS A 178 -3.35 3.19 -6.47
N ARG A 179 -3.91 2.74 -5.34
CA ARG A 179 -3.98 3.51 -4.08
C ARG A 179 -2.60 3.79 -3.45
N GLU A 180 -1.58 3.02 -3.82
CA GLU A 180 -0.22 3.04 -3.27
C GLU A 180 0.82 3.71 -4.20
N LEU A 181 0.38 4.18 -5.37
CA LEU A 181 1.16 4.93 -6.36
C LEU A 181 1.18 6.42 -6.00
N SER A 182 2.28 7.13 -6.24
CA SER A 182 2.35 8.58 -5.97
C SER A 182 1.48 9.36 -6.96
N LYS A 183 0.91 10.49 -6.54
CA LYS A 183 -0.02 11.24 -7.40
C LYS A 183 0.67 11.76 -8.67
N GLY A 184 0.17 11.33 -9.84
CA GLY A 184 0.69 11.74 -11.15
C GLY A 184 1.89 10.93 -11.63
N GLU A 185 2.44 10.05 -10.79
CA GLU A 185 3.50 9.11 -11.14
C GLU A 185 3.01 8.08 -12.17
N LYS A 186 3.91 7.65 -13.05
CA LYS A 186 3.72 6.52 -13.95
C LYS A 186 4.98 5.66 -13.91
N LEU A 187 4.81 4.36 -13.71
CA LEU A 187 5.90 3.39 -13.84
C LEU A 187 5.84 2.75 -15.24
N ASP A 188 7.00 2.59 -15.87
CA ASP A 188 7.14 1.93 -17.16
C ASP A 188 7.43 0.43 -16.99
N ILE A 189 6.82 -0.40 -17.84
CA ILE A 189 7.12 -1.83 -17.91
C ILE A 189 8.61 -2.02 -18.25
N GLY A 190 9.27 -2.92 -17.52
CA GLY A 190 10.66 -3.29 -17.74
C GLY A 190 11.69 -2.45 -16.98
N LYS A 191 11.31 -1.29 -16.41
CA LYS A 191 12.20 -0.50 -15.56
C LYS A 191 12.22 -1.02 -14.12
N LYS A 192 13.33 -0.75 -13.43
CA LYS A 192 13.46 -0.91 -11.98
C LYS A 192 13.00 0.36 -11.26
N TYR A 193 12.39 0.17 -10.09
CA TYR A 193 11.98 1.23 -9.16
C TYR A 193 12.14 0.72 -7.72
N LEU A 194 12.21 1.64 -6.76
CA LEU A 194 12.19 1.31 -5.33
C LEU A 194 10.74 1.13 -4.84
N PHE A 195 10.49 0.16 -3.97
CA PHE A 195 9.17 -0.11 -3.37
C PHE A 195 9.31 -0.43 -1.88
N VAL A 196 8.35 0.00 -1.07
CA VAL A 196 8.16 -0.49 0.31
C VAL A 196 7.30 -1.75 0.27
N ILE A 197 7.72 -2.80 0.97
CA ILE A 197 6.88 -3.97 1.27
C ILE A 197 5.87 -3.54 2.34
N LYS A 198 4.61 -3.31 1.97
CA LYS A 198 3.60 -2.73 2.87
C LYS A 198 2.93 -3.77 3.76
N GLU A 199 2.44 -4.85 3.14
CA GLU A 199 1.74 -5.94 3.82
C GLU A 199 1.85 -7.25 3.02
N ILE A 200 1.88 -8.39 3.72
CA ILE A 200 1.69 -9.72 3.11
C ILE A 200 0.23 -10.10 3.35
N GLN A 201 -0.49 -10.42 2.27
CA GLN A 201 -1.91 -10.79 2.32
C GLN A 201 -2.05 -12.14 3.04
N LYS A 202 -3.00 -12.25 3.98
CA LYS A 202 -3.18 -13.48 4.80
C LYS A 202 -3.79 -14.68 4.04
N GLN A 203 -4.08 -14.54 2.75
CA GLN A 203 -4.71 -15.54 1.91
C GLN A 203 -3.83 -15.84 0.71
N SER A 204 -3.94 -17.06 0.16
CA SER A 204 -3.26 -17.50 -1.06
C SER A 204 -3.76 -16.75 -2.30
N SER A 205 -3.32 -15.50 -2.44
CA SER A 205 -3.54 -14.61 -3.58
C SER A 205 -2.54 -14.91 -4.71
N MET A 206 -2.86 -14.50 -5.93
CA MET A 206 -1.92 -14.58 -7.07
C MET A 206 -0.67 -13.71 -6.85
N TRP A 207 -0.79 -12.65 -6.07
CA TRP A 207 0.30 -11.76 -5.65
C TRP A 207 0.20 -11.55 -4.13
N PRO A 208 0.97 -12.31 -3.32
CA PRO A 208 0.81 -12.29 -1.87
C PRO A 208 1.39 -11.02 -1.22
N ILE A 209 2.35 -10.36 -1.87
CA ILE A 209 3.04 -9.17 -1.35
C ILE A 209 2.41 -7.91 -1.93
N THR A 210 1.96 -7.01 -1.05
CA THR A 210 1.44 -5.70 -1.43
C THR A 210 2.54 -4.65 -1.28
N LEU A 211 2.85 -3.96 -2.37
CA LEU A 211 3.92 -2.96 -2.46
C LEU A 211 3.37 -1.52 -2.40
N SER A 212 4.22 -0.55 -2.05
CA SER A 212 3.87 0.89 -2.08
C SER A 212 5.04 1.79 -2.44
N ARG A 213 4.76 2.89 -3.15
CA ARG A 213 5.65 4.05 -3.34
C ARG A 213 5.13 5.31 -2.63
N SER A 214 3.85 5.30 -2.27
CA SER A 214 3.18 6.33 -1.47
C SER A 214 3.58 6.33 0.02
N ASP A 215 4.12 5.22 0.55
CA ASP A 215 4.55 5.12 1.95
C ASP A 215 5.67 6.12 2.27
N SER A 216 5.64 6.73 3.46
CA SER A 216 6.66 7.68 3.93
C SER A 216 8.01 7.00 4.19
N ARG A 217 8.02 5.69 4.48
CA ARG A 217 9.25 4.89 4.64
C ARG A 217 10.17 4.95 3.41
N LEU A 218 9.60 5.13 2.20
CA LEU A 218 10.42 5.28 0.99
C LEU A 218 11.19 6.60 0.97
N LEU A 219 10.57 7.69 1.44
CA LEU A 219 11.23 8.99 1.58
C LEU A 219 12.27 8.96 2.72
N GLU A 220 11.97 8.30 3.82
CA GLU A 220 12.92 8.08 4.93
C GLU A 220 14.16 7.30 4.48
N PHE A 221 13.97 6.18 3.76
CA PHE A 221 15.06 5.40 3.17
C PHE A 221 15.92 6.21 2.20
N LEU A 222 15.28 6.97 1.30
CA LEU A 222 15.99 7.81 0.34
C LEU A 222 16.79 8.93 1.02
N LEU A 223 16.23 9.59 2.04
CA LEU A 223 16.94 10.60 2.83
C LEU A 223 18.16 10.00 3.54
N ASN A 224 17.99 8.83 4.16
CA ASN A 224 19.07 8.11 4.84
C ASN A 224 20.18 7.69 3.85
N SER A 225 19.82 7.11 2.70
CA SER A 225 20.76 6.66 1.68
C SER A 225 21.52 7.80 0.98
N ASN A 226 20.92 8.99 0.84
CA ASN A 226 21.56 10.14 0.17
C ASN A 226 22.28 11.10 1.16
N THR A 227 22.00 11.00 2.46
CA THR A 227 22.53 11.91 3.49
C THR A 227 23.38 11.11 4.48
N PRO A 228 24.71 11.02 4.31
CA PRO A 228 25.57 10.28 5.23
C PRO A 228 25.50 10.80 6.67
N GLU A 229 25.13 12.07 6.86
CA GLU A 229 24.89 12.73 8.14
C GLU A 229 23.59 12.26 8.82
N ILE A 230 22.67 11.60 8.11
CA ILE A 230 21.53 10.85 8.68
C ILE A 230 21.95 9.39 8.94
N ALA A 231 22.64 8.76 7.97
CA ALA A 231 23.06 7.36 8.08
C ALA A 231 24.03 7.08 9.25
N ASN A 232 24.85 8.06 9.65
CA ASN A 232 25.71 7.98 10.84
C ASN A 232 25.00 8.39 12.15
N GLY A 233 23.78 8.91 12.08
CA GLY A 233 22.99 9.37 13.22
C GLY A 233 23.33 10.75 13.78
N THR A 234 24.19 11.54 13.12
CA THR A 234 24.49 12.95 13.49
C THR A 234 23.22 13.80 13.40
N ILE A 235 22.44 13.63 12.33
CA ILE A 235 21.10 14.20 12.13
C ILE A 235 20.07 13.14 12.45
N GLU A 236 18.98 13.54 13.11
CA GLU A 236 17.85 12.68 13.44
C GLU A 236 16.57 13.24 12.81
N ILE A 237 15.88 12.41 12.02
CA ILE A 237 14.51 12.70 11.58
C ILE A 237 13.60 12.48 12.79
N LYS A 238 12.98 13.56 13.28
CA LYS A 238 12.06 13.52 14.43
C LYS A 238 10.63 13.19 14.03
N LYS A 239 10.20 13.67 12.85
CA LYS A 239 8.89 13.38 12.27
C LYS A 239 8.86 13.70 10.78
N MET A 240 7.95 13.06 10.06
CA MET A 240 7.73 13.28 8.64
C MET A 240 6.22 13.27 8.37
N GLU A 241 5.74 14.22 7.57
CA GLU A 241 4.38 14.25 7.06
C GLU A 241 4.42 14.37 5.54
N ARG A 242 3.64 13.53 4.84
CA ARG A 242 3.75 13.34 3.38
C ARG A 242 2.39 13.32 2.70
N SER A 243 2.29 14.07 1.61
CA SER A 243 1.21 14.02 0.60
C SER A 243 1.81 13.54 -0.73
N PRO A 244 1.84 12.21 -0.99
CA PRO A 244 2.63 11.59 -2.05
C PRO A 244 2.39 12.15 -3.46
N GLY A 245 3.46 12.46 -4.18
CA GLY A 245 3.41 13.08 -5.50
C GLY A 245 2.87 14.52 -5.46
N THR A 246 3.05 15.24 -4.35
CA THR A 246 2.73 16.67 -4.26
C THR A 246 3.63 17.40 -3.27
N LYS A 247 3.57 17.09 -1.97
CA LYS A 247 4.39 17.78 -0.96
C LYS A 247 4.66 16.95 0.30
N SER A 248 5.86 17.07 0.86
CA SER A 248 6.26 16.53 2.15
C SER A 248 6.90 17.62 3.04
N LYS A 249 6.79 17.47 4.36
CA LYS A 249 7.56 18.21 5.36
C LYS A 249 8.30 17.23 6.27
N VAL A 250 9.61 17.42 6.43
CA VAL A 250 10.49 16.55 7.23
C VAL A 250 11.11 17.37 8.35
N ALA A 251 10.80 17.01 9.60
CA ALA A 251 11.31 17.67 10.79
C ALA A 251 12.60 16.99 11.28
N VAL A 252 13.70 17.74 11.35
CA VAL A 252 15.03 17.22 11.67
C VAL A 252 15.73 18.02 12.77
N ILE A 253 16.59 17.35 13.53
CA ILE A 253 17.51 17.97 14.49
C ILE A 253 18.93 17.43 14.28
N SER A 254 19.95 18.26 14.42
CA SER A 254 21.34 17.79 14.53
C SER A 254 21.71 17.57 15.99
N LYS A 255 22.37 16.45 16.29
CA LYS A 255 23.02 16.18 17.58
C LYS A 255 24.36 16.89 17.71
N ASP A 256 24.98 17.26 16.58
CA ASP A 256 26.19 18.07 16.53
C ASP A 256 25.82 19.54 16.25
N PRO A 257 26.03 20.49 17.18
CA PRO A 257 25.70 21.90 16.98
C PRO A 257 26.57 22.59 15.91
N VAL A 258 27.65 21.95 15.42
CA VAL A 258 28.47 22.45 14.30
C VAL A 258 27.83 22.12 12.94
N VAL A 259 26.98 21.08 12.86
CA VAL A 259 26.37 20.60 11.62
C VAL A 259 24.99 21.22 11.43
N ASP A 260 24.83 22.01 10.36
CA ASP A 260 23.52 22.50 9.88
C ASP A 260 22.76 21.34 9.18
N PRO A 261 21.63 20.86 9.74
CA PRO A 261 20.92 19.72 9.20
C PRO A 261 20.20 20.02 7.88
N ILE A 262 19.83 21.28 7.62
CA ILE A 262 19.23 21.68 6.35
C ILE A 262 20.31 21.65 5.26
N ALA A 263 21.47 22.27 5.52
CA ALA A 263 22.56 22.32 4.53
C ALA A 263 23.05 20.92 4.14
N ALA A 264 23.13 20.00 5.10
CA ALA A 264 23.49 18.60 4.84
C ALA A 264 22.47 17.87 3.95
N ILE A 265 21.17 17.95 4.26
CA ILE A 265 20.13 17.24 3.49
C ILE A 265 19.95 17.82 2.09
N LEU A 266 20.07 19.15 1.93
CA LEU A 266 20.05 19.78 0.60
C LEU A 266 21.27 19.35 -0.22
N GLY A 267 22.47 19.33 0.38
CA GLY A 267 23.73 19.18 -0.34
C GLY A 267 24.12 20.44 -1.15
N PRO A 268 25.28 20.42 -1.83
CA PRO A 268 25.72 21.58 -2.60
C PRO A 268 24.74 21.85 -3.74
N LYS A 269 24.28 23.10 -3.84
CA LYS A 269 23.22 23.54 -4.78
C LYS A 269 21.92 22.70 -4.72
N GLY A 270 21.67 21.94 -3.66
CA GLY A 270 20.41 21.18 -3.51
C GLY A 270 20.36 19.88 -4.31
N GLU A 271 21.50 19.36 -4.78
CA GLU A 271 21.55 18.18 -5.64
C GLU A 271 20.97 16.92 -4.96
N ARG A 272 21.22 16.72 -3.66
CA ARG A 272 20.75 15.56 -2.89
C ARG A 272 19.22 15.55 -2.81
N ILE A 273 18.62 16.64 -2.32
CA ILE A 273 17.16 16.74 -2.19
C ILE A 273 16.45 16.73 -3.55
N ARG A 274 17.10 17.24 -4.60
CA ARG A 274 16.57 17.22 -5.96
C ARG A 274 16.48 15.79 -6.51
N GLY A 275 17.52 14.97 -6.34
CA GLY A 275 17.48 13.57 -6.75
C GLY A 275 16.34 12.78 -6.07
N ILE A 276 16.11 13.03 -4.77
CA ILE A 276 15.00 12.43 -4.02
C ILE A 276 13.64 12.94 -4.54
N SER A 277 13.53 14.23 -4.88
CA SER A 277 12.31 14.82 -5.46
C SER A 277 12.00 14.24 -6.86
N GLU A 278 13.03 14.00 -7.67
CA GLU A 278 12.88 13.41 -9.02
C GLU A 278 12.44 11.94 -8.97
N GLU A 279 12.92 11.15 -8.00
CA GLU A 279 12.43 9.78 -7.71
C GLU A 279 10.93 9.76 -7.35
N PHE A 280 10.38 10.86 -6.80
CA PHE A 280 8.95 11.03 -6.53
C PHE A 280 8.21 11.90 -7.57
N ASN A 281 8.71 11.95 -8.81
CA ASN A 281 8.09 12.67 -9.93
C ASN A 281 7.85 14.18 -9.64
N GLY A 282 8.80 14.82 -8.94
CA GLY A 282 8.79 16.25 -8.63
C GLY A 282 8.08 16.66 -7.33
N GLU A 283 7.89 15.73 -6.40
CA GLU A 283 7.33 16.00 -5.06
C GLU A 283 8.17 17.07 -4.32
N ILE A 284 7.53 18.11 -3.80
CA ILE A 284 8.22 19.19 -3.08
C ILE A 284 8.52 18.70 -1.66
N ILE A 285 9.80 18.63 -1.29
CA ILE A 285 10.23 18.15 0.04
C ILE A 285 10.80 19.33 0.82
N ASP A 286 10.03 19.84 1.78
CA ASP A 286 10.47 20.87 2.72
C ASP A 286 11.23 20.21 3.90
N ILE A 287 12.41 20.70 4.22
CA ILE A 287 13.15 20.33 5.45
C ILE A 287 12.98 21.44 6.48
N VAL A 288 12.58 21.09 7.71
CA VAL A 288 12.30 22.05 8.80
C VAL A 288 13.06 21.67 10.07
N ILE A 289 13.52 22.66 10.84
CA ILE A 289 14.22 22.39 12.11
C ILE A 289 13.19 22.05 13.18
N TRP A 290 13.29 20.83 13.73
CA TRP A 290 12.51 20.41 14.89
C TRP A 290 12.95 21.18 16.13
N ASN A 291 11.98 21.56 16.96
CA ASN A 291 12.22 22.18 18.25
C ASN A 291 11.30 21.52 19.30
N GLU A 292 11.76 21.49 20.56
CA GLU A 292 10.99 20.94 21.69
C GLU A 292 9.82 21.85 22.07
N ASP A 293 9.97 23.16 21.86
CA ASP A 293 8.90 24.15 21.96
C ASP A 293 7.98 24.05 20.73
N LYS A 294 6.73 23.61 20.94
CA LYS A 294 5.68 23.50 19.90
C LYS A 294 5.48 24.78 19.09
N LEU A 295 5.60 25.95 19.69
CA LEU A 295 5.40 27.24 19.03
C LEU A 295 6.60 27.58 18.14
N LYS A 296 7.83 27.41 18.66
CA LYS A 296 9.04 27.57 17.83
C LYS A 296 9.05 26.58 16.67
N PHE A 297 8.66 25.34 16.91
CA PHE A 297 8.55 24.32 15.87
C PHE A 297 7.47 24.66 14.83
N LEU A 298 6.33 25.23 15.24
CA LEU A 298 5.30 25.73 14.32
C LEU A 298 5.83 26.85 13.42
N VAL A 299 6.46 27.87 13.99
CA VAL A 299 7.02 28.98 13.19
C VAL A 299 8.13 28.49 12.25
N ASN A 300 8.95 27.51 12.67
CA ASN A 300 9.89 26.84 11.76
C ASN A 300 9.18 26.05 10.64
N ALA A 301 8.04 25.41 10.94
CA ALA A 301 7.28 24.60 9.98
C ALA A 301 6.50 25.43 8.95
N VAL A 302 6.10 26.66 9.29
CA VAL A 302 5.41 27.62 8.39
C VAL A 302 6.35 28.20 7.32
N LEU A 303 7.67 28.11 7.50
CA LEU A 303 8.66 28.52 6.49
C LEU A 303 8.35 27.90 5.11
N PRO A 304 8.52 28.65 3.99
CA PRO A 304 9.20 29.95 3.89
C PRO A 304 8.36 31.19 4.25
N ALA A 305 7.12 31.03 4.73
CA ALA A 305 6.31 32.16 5.18
C ALA A 305 6.71 32.64 6.60
N GLU A 306 6.43 33.91 6.88
CA GLU A 306 6.70 34.59 8.14
C GLU A 306 5.43 34.66 8.99
N VAL A 307 5.54 34.30 10.28
CA VAL A 307 4.46 34.43 11.26
C VAL A 307 4.68 35.72 12.03
N VAL A 308 3.75 36.67 11.94
CA VAL A 308 3.78 37.96 12.65
C VAL A 308 3.38 37.77 14.11
N GLY A 309 2.38 36.93 14.35
CA GLY A 309 1.86 36.67 15.68
C GLY A 309 1.01 35.40 15.75
N TYR A 310 0.58 35.06 16.95
CA TYR A 310 -0.14 33.84 17.26
C TYR A 310 -1.08 34.04 18.46
N ASN A 311 -2.17 33.27 18.49
CA ASN A 311 -3.04 33.12 19.65
C ASN A 311 -3.21 31.62 19.94
N ILE A 312 -3.00 31.20 21.19
CA ILE A 312 -3.11 29.79 21.60
C ILE A 312 -4.50 29.59 22.19
N LEU A 313 -5.34 28.86 21.46
CA LEU A 313 -6.64 28.44 21.94
C LEU A 313 -6.44 27.20 22.83
N GLN A 314 -6.71 27.37 24.12
CA GLN A 314 -6.80 26.26 25.07
C GLN A 314 -8.27 25.95 25.28
N ASP A 315 -8.70 24.78 24.83
CA ASP A 315 -9.98 24.17 25.22
C ASP A 315 -9.68 23.04 26.21
N ASP A 316 -10.41 23.00 27.32
CA ASP A 316 -9.92 22.50 28.62
C ASP A 316 -9.58 20.99 28.65
N GLU A 317 -10.08 20.19 27.71
CA GLU A 317 -10.08 18.72 27.84
C GLU A 317 -9.11 17.94 26.95
N ARG A 318 -8.67 18.41 25.77
CA ARG A 318 -7.72 17.64 24.93
C ARG A 318 -7.08 18.34 23.74
N ASP A 319 -7.76 19.27 23.08
CA ASP A 319 -7.34 19.80 21.79
C ASP A 319 -6.66 21.17 21.91
N THR A 320 -5.35 21.21 21.64
CA THR A 320 -4.62 22.47 21.48
C THR A 320 -4.72 22.94 20.03
N SER A 321 -5.53 23.96 19.77
CA SER A 321 -5.58 24.71 18.52
C SER A 321 -4.77 26.00 18.60
N ILE A 322 -4.40 26.56 17.45
CA ILE A 322 -3.58 27.78 17.39
C ILE A 322 -3.95 28.61 16.15
N GLU A 323 -4.21 29.89 16.38
CA GLU A 323 -4.41 30.88 15.33
C GLU A 323 -3.04 31.51 15.03
N ILE A 324 -2.66 31.62 13.76
CA ILE A 324 -1.44 32.30 13.32
C ILE A 324 -1.77 33.47 12.40
N VAL A 325 -1.18 34.62 12.71
CA VAL A 325 -1.32 35.86 11.94
C VAL A 325 -0.12 36.02 11.01
N VAL A 326 -0.39 36.15 9.72
CA VAL A 326 0.62 36.16 8.65
C VAL A 326 0.43 37.35 7.70
N PRO A 327 1.46 37.80 6.98
CA PRO A 327 1.30 38.89 6.02
C PRO A 327 0.32 38.51 4.90
N ALA A 328 -0.53 39.46 4.48
CA ALA A 328 -1.59 39.20 3.49
C ALA A 328 -1.07 38.69 2.12
N ASN A 329 0.17 39.01 1.75
CA ASN A 329 0.84 38.49 0.56
C ASN A 329 1.46 37.08 0.73
N GLN A 330 1.32 36.46 1.91
CA GLN A 330 1.89 35.14 2.23
C GLN A 330 0.85 34.09 2.62
N ILE A 331 -0.39 34.48 2.98
CA ILE A 331 -1.46 33.56 3.40
C ILE A 331 -1.67 32.36 2.46
N ALA A 332 -1.61 32.60 1.13
CA ALA A 332 -1.73 31.55 0.12
C ALA A 332 -0.58 30.52 0.17
N ASN A 333 0.63 30.92 0.57
CA ASN A 333 1.76 30.00 0.76
C ASN A 333 1.58 29.13 2.00
N VAL A 334 0.95 29.66 3.05
CA VAL A 334 0.70 28.94 4.32
C VAL A 334 -0.37 27.87 4.14
N PHE A 335 -1.51 28.19 3.53
CA PHE A 335 -2.52 27.18 3.14
C PHE A 335 -1.96 26.19 2.11
N GLY A 336 -1.33 26.70 1.05
CA GLY A 336 -0.88 25.92 -0.09
C GLY A 336 -2.05 25.31 -0.90
N PHE A 337 -1.70 24.57 -1.96
CA PHE A 337 -2.69 23.95 -2.85
C PHE A 337 -3.67 23.05 -2.07
N LYS A 338 -4.97 23.35 -2.12
CA LYS A 338 -6.05 22.65 -1.40
C LYS A 338 -5.82 22.47 0.11
N GLY A 339 -5.12 23.38 0.77
CA GLY A 339 -4.83 23.28 2.21
C GLY A 339 -3.82 22.19 2.57
N ILE A 340 -3.11 21.60 1.60
CA ILE A 340 -2.12 20.54 1.86
C ILE A 340 -0.99 21.06 2.76
N ASN A 341 -0.52 22.29 2.57
CA ASN A 341 0.61 22.81 3.35
C ASN A 341 0.21 23.05 4.82
N ILE A 342 -0.97 23.64 5.08
CA ILE A 342 -1.44 23.85 6.46
C ILE A 342 -1.76 22.53 7.18
N ARG A 343 -2.34 21.54 6.47
CA ARG A 343 -2.56 20.19 7.03
C ARG A 343 -1.24 19.49 7.38
N LEU A 344 -0.23 19.56 6.50
CA LEU A 344 1.11 19.04 6.80
C LEU A 344 1.72 19.73 8.02
N ILE A 345 1.52 21.04 8.18
CA ILE A 345 2.02 21.80 9.34
C ILE A 345 1.33 21.36 10.64
N SER A 346 -0.02 21.36 10.68
CA SER A 346 -0.82 20.91 11.84
C SER A 346 -0.44 19.49 12.26
N ASN A 347 -0.50 18.54 11.32
CA ASN A 347 -0.08 17.16 11.56
C ASN A 347 1.32 17.10 12.16
N LEU A 348 2.32 17.72 11.52
CA LEU A 348 3.74 17.60 11.86
C LEU A 348 4.01 18.12 13.28
N THR A 349 3.47 19.31 13.58
CA THR A 349 3.69 20.03 14.83
C THR A 349 2.86 19.51 16.00
N GLY A 350 1.74 18.82 15.72
CA GLY A 350 0.84 18.31 16.77
C GLY A 350 -0.04 19.39 17.37
N TRP A 351 -0.55 20.29 16.53
CA TRP A 351 -1.67 21.21 16.84
C TRP A 351 -2.93 20.69 16.13
N SER A 352 -4.05 20.59 16.85
CA SER A 352 -5.28 19.95 16.36
C SER A 352 -5.93 20.72 15.20
N SER A 353 -5.88 22.06 15.27
CA SER A 353 -6.01 22.94 14.11
C SER A 353 -4.87 23.95 14.11
N VAL A 354 -4.57 24.50 12.93
CA VAL A 354 -3.72 25.68 12.76
C VAL A 354 -4.46 26.61 11.81
N ASP A 355 -5.11 27.61 12.38
CA ASP A 355 -6.00 28.53 11.65
C ASP A 355 -5.23 29.81 11.28
N VAL A 356 -5.49 30.36 10.10
CA VAL A 356 -4.57 31.32 9.45
C VAL A 356 -5.30 32.59 9.03
N TYR A 357 -4.88 33.71 9.63
CA TYR A 357 -5.48 35.03 9.46
C TYR A 357 -4.45 36.03 8.92
N THR A 358 -4.90 37.07 8.22
CA THR A 358 -4.06 38.26 8.03
C THR A 358 -4.20 39.21 9.22
N GLU A 359 -3.27 40.17 9.39
CA GLU A 359 -3.40 41.22 10.41
C GLU A 359 -4.74 41.99 10.31
N LYS A 360 -5.31 42.10 9.11
CA LYS A 360 -6.64 42.69 8.89
C LYS A 360 -7.76 41.79 9.39
N ASP A 361 -7.75 40.51 9.01
CA ASP A 361 -8.84 39.59 9.36
C ASP A 361 -8.89 39.35 10.89
N ALA A 362 -7.72 39.31 11.54
CA ALA A 362 -7.61 39.23 12.99
C ALA A 362 -8.19 40.47 13.68
N ALA A 363 -7.90 41.68 13.16
CA ALA A 363 -8.47 42.92 13.69
C ALA A 363 -9.99 43.04 13.43
N GLU A 364 -10.50 42.55 12.31
CA GLU A 364 -11.95 42.52 12.00
C GLU A 364 -12.72 41.48 12.82
N GLN A 365 -12.06 40.40 13.29
CA GLN A 365 -12.66 39.36 14.14
C GLN A 365 -12.41 39.55 15.64
N GLY A 366 -11.62 40.55 16.04
CA GLY A 366 -11.29 40.79 17.45
C GLY A 366 -10.30 39.78 18.06
N ILE A 367 -9.50 39.11 17.22
CA ILE A 367 -8.51 38.12 17.66
C ILE A 367 -7.31 38.85 18.28
N GLU A 368 -7.17 38.77 19.60
CA GLU A 368 -5.97 39.25 20.30
C GLU A 368 -4.81 38.25 20.10
N PHE A 369 -3.72 38.70 19.48
CA PHE A 369 -2.57 37.85 19.17
C PHE A 369 -1.26 38.37 19.77
N THR A 370 -0.44 37.46 20.28
CA THR A 370 0.93 37.77 20.72
C THR A 370 1.86 37.81 19.52
N ARG A 371 2.64 38.89 19.36
CA ARG A 371 3.65 38.98 18.29
C ARG A 371 4.82 38.01 18.52
N VAL A 372 5.32 37.40 17.45
CA VAL A 372 6.48 36.50 17.51
C VAL A 372 7.74 37.29 17.85
N ASN A 373 8.31 37.04 19.03
CA ASN A 373 9.47 37.79 19.56
C ASN A 373 10.82 37.07 19.35
N PHE A 374 10.82 35.87 18.77
CA PHE A 374 12.02 35.07 18.47
C PHE A 374 12.25 34.96 16.95
N GLN A 375 13.49 34.73 16.53
CA GLN A 375 13.78 34.43 15.12
C GLN A 375 13.58 32.93 14.82
N PRO A 376 12.93 32.56 13.70
CA PRO A 376 12.82 31.16 13.26
C PRO A 376 14.18 30.53 12.98
N GLN A 377 14.29 29.25 13.32
CA GLN A 377 15.47 28.43 13.06
C GLN A 377 15.33 27.79 11.67
N GLY A 378 16.27 28.08 10.77
CA GLY A 378 16.31 27.48 9.41
C GLY A 378 16.58 28.46 8.26
N ILE A 379 16.51 29.78 8.47
CA ILE A 379 16.74 30.79 7.40
C ILE A 379 18.25 31.00 7.10
N PHE A 380 19.10 30.00 7.31
CA PHE A 380 20.56 30.13 7.35
C PHE A 380 21.25 30.06 5.96
N GLY A 381 20.74 30.81 5.01
CA GLY A 381 21.33 30.95 3.67
C GLY A 381 21.22 32.36 3.07
N ILE A 382 20.16 33.10 3.37
CA ILE A 382 19.83 34.34 2.66
C ILE A 382 20.50 35.57 3.30
N LYS A 383 20.42 35.74 4.64
CA LYS A 383 21.02 36.91 5.33
C LYS A 383 22.56 36.92 5.19
N LYS A 384 23.27 35.88 5.68
CA LYS A 384 24.74 35.78 5.60
C LYS A 384 25.36 35.82 4.18
N ARG A 385 24.59 35.53 3.12
CA ARG A 385 25.07 35.70 1.72
C ARG A 385 24.98 37.17 1.28
N ARG A 386 23.91 37.89 1.63
CA ARG A 386 23.82 39.36 1.40
C ARG A 386 24.99 40.08 2.06
N ASP A 387 25.28 39.76 3.32
CA ASP A 387 26.33 40.45 4.09
C ASP A 387 27.74 40.26 3.48
N LYS A 388 28.02 39.08 2.90
CA LYS A 388 29.28 38.82 2.18
C LYS A 388 29.34 39.44 0.78
N ILE A 389 28.21 39.61 0.10
CA ILE A 389 28.15 40.27 -1.21
C ILE A 389 28.26 41.79 -1.07
N SER A 390 27.61 42.37 -0.05
CA SER A 390 27.61 43.82 0.21
C SER A 390 28.99 44.38 0.59
N ASN A 391 29.90 43.54 1.08
CA ASN A 391 31.21 43.94 1.61
C ASN A 391 32.38 43.75 0.63
N ASN A 392 32.12 43.61 -0.68
CA ASN A 392 33.17 43.41 -1.69
C ASN A 392 33.15 44.50 -2.80
N PRO A 393 33.96 45.58 -2.68
CA PRO A 393 33.92 46.75 -3.58
C PRO A 393 34.38 46.53 -5.03
N ARG A 394 34.55 45.29 -5.51
CA ARG A 394 35.23 44.98 -6.79
C ARG A 394 34.32 44.55 -7.95
N ASN A 395 33.03 44.31 -7.72
CA ASN A 395 32.12 43.74 -8.73
C ASN A 395 31.16 44.77 -9.37
N ASN A 396 31.68 45.92 -9.84
CA ASN A 396 30.85 46.96 -10.47
C ASN A 396 30.46 46.71 -11.95
N ASN A 397 31.05 45.71 -12.62
CA ASN A 397 30.91 45.49 -14.08
C ASN A 397 30.51 44.05 -14.49
N GLN A 398 29.81 43.32 -13.61
CA GLN A 398 29.10 42.10 -13.99
C GLN A 398 27.68 42.17 -13.42
N GLN A 399 26.67 41.96 -14.28
CA GLN A 399 25.28 41.91 -13.85
C GLN A 399 25.12 40.78 -12.83
N LEU A 400 24.76 41.11 -11.59
CA LEU A 400 24.53 40.11 -10.55
C LEU A 400 23.32 39.25 -10.94
N ALA A 401 23.58 38.06 -11.46
CA ALA A 401 22.58 37.01 -11.58
C ALA A 401 21.91 36.83 -10.21
N SER A 402 20.60 37.07 -10.16
CA SER A 402 19.89 37.13 -8.89
C SER A 402 19.59 35.73 -8.36
N ASP A 403 20.59 35.11 -7.72
CA ASP A 403 20.59 33.78 -7.11
C ASP A 403 19.64 33.67 -5.89
N LYS A 404 18.35 33.94 -6.13
CA LYS A 404 17.24 33.46 -5.31
C LYS A 404 17.08 31.96 -5.58
N VAL A 405 17.91 31.15 -4.92
CA VAL A 405 17.81 29.69 -4.97
C VAL A 405 16.55 29.26 -4.23
N PHE A 406 15.43 29.19 -4.95
CA PHE A 406 14.16 28.62 -4.48
C PHE A 406 14.14 27.12 -4.78
N TYR A 407 14.03 26.27 -3.76
CA TYR A 407 13.62 24.87 -3.93
C TYR A 407 12.09 24.76 -3.99
N THR A 408 11.53 25.36 -5.03
CA THR A 408 10.13 25.19 -5.43
C THR A 408 10.15 24.81 -6.90
N SER A 409 9.62 23.64 -7.25
CA SER A 409 9.57 23.16 -8.64
C SER A 409 8.68 24.06 -9.48
N LYS A 410 9.30 25.00 -10.24
CA LYS A 410 8.66 25.76 -11.32
C LYS A 410 8.40 24.85 -12.52
N ALA A 411 7.53 23.85 -12.31
CA ALA A 411 7.24 22.78 -13.25
C ALA A 411 5.76 22.34 -13.16
N ASN A 412 4.86 23.31 -12.98
CA ASN A 412 3.43 23.21 -13.29
C ASN A 412 2.86 24.63 -13.33
N VAL A 413 3.08 25.34 -14.45
CA VAL A 413 2.29 26.52 -14.77
C VAL A 413 0.91 26.00 -15.20
N VAL A 414 -0.05 26.07 -14.28
CA VAL A 414 -1.45 26.27 -14.66
C VAL A 414 -1.55 27.76 -14.91
N ASP A 415 -1.99 28.16 -16.11
CA ASP A 415 -1.98 29.56 -16.52
C ASP A 415 -2.74 30.44 -15.51
N ASP A 416 -2.16 31.60 -15.18
CA ASP A 416 -2.74 32.51 -14.17
C ASP A 416 -4.19 32.90 -14.53
N GLU A 417 -4.54 32.92 -15.82
CA GLU A 417 -5.89 33.12 -16.33
C GLU A 417 -6.90 32.07 -15.81
N ILE A 418 -6.51 30.79 -15.72
CA ILE A 418 -7.38 29.71 -15.23
C ILE A 418 -7.63 29.84 -13.73
N ILE A 419 -6.61 30.27 -12.97
CA ILE A 419 -6.73 30.52 -11.52
C ILE A 419 -7.62 31.74 -11.27
N VAL A 420 -7.41 32.81 -12.05
CA VAL A 420 -8.22 34.04 -12.02
C VAL A 420 -9.68 33.75 -12.40
N ASP A 421 -9.96 32.92 -13.40
CA ASP A 421 -11.34 32.59 -13.79
C ASP A 421 -12.02 31.64 -12.81
N LEU A 422 -11.31 30.70 -12.18
CA LEU A 422 -11.84 29.92 -11.06
C LEU A 422 -12.17 30.81 -9.85
N ALA A 423 -11.34 31.82 -9.57
CA ALA A 423 -11.62 32.81 -8.52
C ALA A 423 -12.85 33.67 -8.87
N LYS A 424 -12.93 34.23 -10.09
CA LYS A 424 -14.13 34.95 -10.57
C LYS A 424 -15.40 34.10 -10.48
N GLN A 425 -15.32 32.81 -10.80
CA GLN A 425 -16.47 31.89 -10.72
C GLN A 425 -16.88 31.59 -9.27
N ALA A 426 -15.92 31.50 -8.33
CA ALA A 426 -16.21 31.38 -6.91
C ALA A 426 -16.87 32.67 -6.37
N GLU A 427 -16.32 33.83 -6.71
CA GLU A 427 -16.85 35.14 -6.32
C GLU A 427 -18.27 35.36 -6.87
N ALA A 428 -18.50 35.04 -8.15
CA ALA A 428 -19.81 35.14 -8.79
C ALA A 428 -20.84 34.15 -8.20
N LYS A 429 -20.40 32.98 -7.70
CA LYS A 429 -21.27 32.07 -6.94
C LYS A 429 -21.59 32.64 -5.56
N ARG A 430 -20.60 33.17 -4.83
CA ARG A 430 -20.79 33.80 -3.51
C ARG A 430 -21.72 35.01 -3.58
N VAL A 431 -21.55 35.89 -4.56
CA VAL A 431 -22.43 37.05 -4.80
C VAL A 431 -23.85 36.62 -5.20
N LYS A 432 -24.02 35.54 -5.98
CA LYS A 432 -25.35 34.97 -6.27
C LYS A 432 -26.01 34.39 -5.03
N GLN A 433 -25.27 33.66 -4.20
CA GLN A 433 -25.78 33.09 -2.95
C GLN A 433 -26.19 34.20 -1.97
N ILE A 434 -25.34 35.21 -1.74
CA ILE A 434 -25.67 36.36 -0.88
C ILE A 434 -26.92 37.09 -1.38
N LYS A 435 -27.12 37.26 -2.70
CA LYS A 435 -28.35 37.86 -3.25
C LYS A 435 -29.59 36.97 -3.07
N GLN A 436 -29.44 35.64 -3.13
CA GLN A 436 -30.52 34.68 -2.86
C GLN A 436 -30.85 34.53 -1.37
N GLU A 437 -29.88 34.81 -0.49
CA GLU A 437 -30.08 34.80 0.96
C GLU A 437 -30.66 36.15 1.44
N ALA A 438 -30.25 37.27 0.85
CA ALA A 438 -30.82 38.59 1.13
C ALA A 438 -32.29 38.75 0.68
N THR A 439 -32.73 38.03 -0.37
CA THR A 439 -34.14 38.07 -0.82
C THR A 439 -35.07 37.16 -0.01
N LYS A 440 -34.56 36.26 0.84
CA LYS A 440 -35.41 35.42 1.72
C LYS A 440 -36.12 36.23 2.82
N PRO A 441 -35.42 37.06 3.63
CA PRO A 441 -36.09 37.94 4.60
C PRO A 441 -37.08 38.91 3.94
N GLU A 442 -36.75 39.45 2.76
CA GLU A 442 -37.59 40.43 2.07
C GLU A 442 -38.91 39.81 1.58
N LEU A 443 -38.87 38.56 1.09
CA LEU A 443 -40.08 37.78 0.76
C LEU A 443 -40.86 37.35 2.01
N GLN A 444 -40.20 37.11 3.15
CA GLN A 444 -40.87 36.76 4.40
C GLN A 444 -41.58 37.98 5.03
N LEU A 445 -40.93 39.14 5.12
CA LEU A 445 -41.60 40.38 5.55
C LEU A 445 -42.78 40.74 4.63
N GLN A 446 -42.63 40.60 3.31
CA GLN A 446 -43.74 40.84 2.38
C GLN A 446 -44.88 39.80 2.49
N GLN A 447 -44.65 38.62 3.07
CA GLN A 447 -45.72 37.67 3.39
C GLN A 447 -46.38 38.00 4.74
N GLU A 448 -45.60 38.36 5.75
CA GLU A 448 -46.11 38.75 7.07
C GLU A 448 -46.95 40.04 7.01
N LEU A 449 -46.46 41.10 6.35
CA LEU A 449 -47.23 42.36 6.18
C LEU A 449 -48.54 42.17 5.36
N ASN A 450 -48.64 41.14 4.52
CA ASN A 450 -49.86 40.82 3.78
C ASN A 450 -50.83 39.91 4.57
N LEU A 451 -50.41 39.32 5.69
CA LEU A 451 -51.24 38.49 6.56
C LEU A 451 -51.91 39.28 7.70
N GLU A 452 -51.30 40.37 8.17
CA GLU A 452 -51.87 41.21 9.23
C GLU A 452 -53.06 42.09 8.77
N ALA A 453 -53.32 42.17 7.46
CA ALA A 453 -54.30 43.07 6.84
C ALA A 453 -55.74 42.53 6.75
N THR A 454 -56.27 41.84 7.78
CA THR A 454 -57.70 41.40 7.83
C THR A 454 -58.40 41.68 9.17
N PRO A 455 -59.58 42.35 9.20
CA PRO A 455 -60.31 42.64 10.43
C PRO A 455 -61.20 41.48 10.90
N LYS A 456 -61.28 41.29 12.24
CA LYS A 456 -61.98 40.17 12.91
C LYS A 456 -63.49 40.36 13.01
N VAL A 457 -64.28 39.28 12.84
CA VAL A 457 -65.66 39.16 13.34
C VAL A 457 -65.95 37.75 13.90
N ALA A 458 -66.41 37.71 15.15
CA ALA A 458 -67.20 36.70 15.88
C ALA A 458 -67.02 35.16 15.72
N ALA A 459 -66.30 34.54 16.68
CA ALA A 459 -66.84 33.71 17.80
C ALA A 459 -67.61 32.36 17.53
N PRO A 460 -67.85 31.45 18.53
CA PRO A 460 -67.33 30.07 18.41
C PRO A 460 -68.23 28.89 18.90
N THR A 461 -67.86 27.63 18.55
CA THR A 461 -68.29 26.38 19.26
C THR A 461 -67.27 25.21 19.07
N PRO A 462 -67.15 24.20 19.97
CA PRO A 462 -65.96 23.31 20.02
C PRO A 462 -66.20 21.76 20.04
N THR A 463 -65.09 20.98 19.89
CA THR A 463 -64.87 19.58 20.42
C THR A 463 -65.61 18.42 19.67
N PRO A 464 -65.13 17.13 19.64
CA PRO A 464 -63.92 16.47 20.19
C PRO A 464 -62.99 15.75 19.15
N ALA A 465 -61.92 15.09 19.63
CA ALA A 465 -61.02 14.17 18.90
C ALA A 465 -61.48 12.67 18.99
N PRO A 466 -60.78 11.66 18.41
CA PRO A 466 -59.44 11.15 18.80
C PRO A 466 -58.53 10.90 17.55
N GLN A 467 -57.48 10.05 17.43
CA GLN A 467 -56.82 9.03 18.28
C GLN A 467 -55.34 8.79 17.82
N PRO A 468 -54.38 8.30 18.66
CA PRO A 468 -52.96 8.19 18.29
C PRO A 468 -52.33 6.75 18.30
N THR A 469 -51.14 6.61 17.71
CA THR A 469 -50.21 5.44 17.82
C THR A 469 -48.73 5.90 17.83
N PRO A 470 -47.74 5.07 18.30
CA PRO A 470 -46.65 5.60 19.13
C PRO A 470 -45.20 5.51 18.57
N ALA A 471 -44.24 5.90 19.43
CA ALA A 471 -42.83 6.23 19.18
C ALA A 471 -41.86 5.05 18.88
N PRO A 472 -40.67 5.33 18.30
CA PRO A 472 -39.57 4.37 18.15
C PRO A 472 -38.78 4.12 19.45
N THR A 473 -38.12 2.97 19.52
CA THR A 473 -37.44 2.46 20.72
C THR A 473 -36.05 3.07 20.97
N LYS A 474 -35.70 3.19 22.25
CA LYS A 474 -34.39 3.60 22.78
C LYS A 474 -33.26 2.64 22.37
N VAL A 475 -32.09 3.18 22.04
CA VAL A 475 -30.85 2.41 21.75
C VAL A 475 -29.80 2.71 22.82
N GLU A 476 -29.02 1.70 23.23
CA GLU A 476 -27.99 1.84 24.27
C GLU A 476 -26.65 2.37 23.74
N PRO A 477 -25.84 3.05 24.57
CA PRO A 477 -24.51 3.52 24.19
C PRO A 477 -23.48 2.38 24.19
N VAL A 478 -22.69 2.29 23.12
CA VAL A 478 -21.55 1.35 23.02
C VAL A 478 -20.32 1.97 23.71
N PRO A 479 -19.59 1.23 24.57
CA PRO A 479 -18.40 1.75 25.24
C PRO A 479 -17.20 1.92 24.28
N PRO A 480 -16.28 2.85 24.55
CA PRO A 480 -15.12 3.12 23.68
C PRO A 480 -14.08 1.99 23.73
N PRO A 481 -13.36 1.70 22.63
CA PRO A 481 -12.31 0.69 22.60
C PRO A 481 -11.05 1.12 23.36
N VAL A 482 -10.39 0.14 24.00
CA VAL A 482 -9.19 0.32 24.83
C VAL A 482 -7.99 0.75 23.99
N SER A 483 -7.18 1.69 24.50
CA SER A 483 -5.94 2.12 23.87
C SER A 483 -4.83 1.06 24.00
N VAL A 484 -4.11 0.81 22.90
CA VAL A 484 -2.98 -0.12 22.86
C VAL A 484 -1.72 0.64 22.47
N THR A 485 -0.75 0.72 23.39
CA THR A 485 0.53 1.39 23.18
C THR A 485 1.43 0.63 22.20
N PRO A 486 2.01 1.27 21.17
CA PRO A 486 2.97 0.61 20.28
C PRO A 486 4.30 0.32 21.01
N LYS A 487 4.86 -0.87 20.80
CA LYS A 487 6.21 -1.24 21.25
C LYS A 487 7.29 -0.57 20.36
N PRO A 488 8.50 -0.31 20.90
CA PRO A 488 9.59 0.30 20.13
C PRO A 488 10.15 -0.63 19.04
N ILE A 489 10.59 -0.03 17.93
CA ILE A 489 11.17 -0.73 16.77
C ILE A 489 12.64 -1.09 17.06
N PRO A 490 13.10 -2.32 16.74
CA PRO A 490 14.50 -2.72 16.92
C PRO A 490 15.43 -2.08 15.87
N LYS A 491 16.72 -1.96 16.20
CA LYS A 491 17.73 -1.30 15.35
C LYS A 491 18.09 -2.14 14.12
N VAL A 492 18.27 -1.47 12.98
CA VAL A 492 18.67 -2.08 11.69
C VAL A 492 20.08 -2.69 11.79
N ASN A 493 20.21 -3.95 11.36
CA ASN A 493 21.51 -4.61 11.15
C ASN A 493 22.01 -4.37 9.72
N LYS A 494 23.34 -4.26 9.55
CA LYS A 494 23.96 -4.07 8.23
C LYS A 494 23.86 -5.33 7.36
N PRO A 495 23.63 -5.22 6.05
CA PRO A 495 23.66 -6.37 5.14
C PRO A 495 25.08 -6.95 5.02
N LYS A 496 25.17 -8.27 4.82
CA LYS A 496 26.44 -8.97 4.52
C LYS A 496 26.78 -8.85 3.03
N PRO A 497 28.08 -8.88 2.65
CA PRO A 497 28.48 -8.84 1.24
C PRO A 497 28.19 -10.17 0.53
N VAL A 498 27.62 -10.09 -0.68
CA VAL A 498 27.38 -11.26 -1.54
C VAL A 498 28.64 -11.62 -2.31
N VAL A 499 29.04 -12.89 -2.25
CA VAL A 499 30.22 -13.44 -2.95
C VAL A 499 29.81 -13.98 -4.33
N LYS A 500 30.53 -13.59 -5.38
CA LYS A 500 30.30 -14.09 -6.76
C LYS A 500 31.12 -15.36 -7.06
N PRO A 501 30.49 -16.47 -7.51
CA PRO A 501 31.19 -17.58 -8.15
C PRO A 501 31.21 -17.45 -9.69
N LYS A 502 32.25 -18.03 -10.28
CA LYS A 502 32.79 -17.87 -11.64
C LYS A 502 31.91 -18.42 -12.77
N SER A 503 32.12 -17.92 -13.98
CA SER A 503 31.57 -18.42 -15.26
C SER A 503 32.33 -19.64 -15.82
N VAL A 504 31.63 -20.50 -16.56
CA VAL A 504 32.19 -21.60 -17.40
C VAL A 504 31.38 -21.69 -18.71
N PHE A 505 31.97 -22.25 -19.78
CA PHE A 505 31.50 -22.19 -21.18
C PHE A 505 30.81 -23.48 -21.68
N SER A 506 29.93 -23.30 -22.69
CA SER A 506 29.61 -24.26 -23.76
C SER A 506 29.12 -23.45 -24.98
N ILE A 507 29.91 -23.22 -26.03
CA ILE A 507 30.20 -24.13 -27.15
C ILE A 507 28.92 -24.54 -27.91
N THR A 508 28.74 -23.96 -29.09
CA THR A 508 27.79 -24.37 -30.14
C THR A 508 28.61 -24.86 -31.33
N VAL A 509 28.11 -25.85 -32.07
CA VAL A 509 28.72 -26.31 -33.33
C VAL A 509 27.76 -25.97 -34.48
N GLU A 510 28.26 -25.26 -35.48
CA GLU A 510 27.52 -24.90 -36.71
C GLU A 510 27.76 -25.94 -37.81
N ALA A 511 26.80 -26.04 -38.75
CA ALA A 511 26.94 -26.81 -39.98
C ALA A 511 26.11 -26.18 -41.12
N ASP A 512 26.80 -25.32 -41.87
CA ASP A 512 26.63 -24.94 -43.29
C ASP A 512 25.85 -25.90 -44.21
N ASP A 513 25.26 -25.47 -45.34
CA ASP A 513 24.90 -24.12 -45.83
C ASP A 513 24.02 -24.23 -47.11
N SER A 514 23.38 -23.11 -47.48
CA SER A 514 23.12 -22.69 -48.86
C SER A 514 21.86 -23.23 -49.59
N LYS A 515 20.83 -22.37 -49.77
CA LYS A 515 20.57 -21.62 -51.03
C LYS A 515 19.12 -21.12 -51.21
N THR A 516 18.98 -19.80 -51.39
CA THR A 516 18.06 -19.07 -52.31
C THR A 516 16.54 -19.36 -52.31
N LYS A 517 15.63 -18.38 -52.44
CA LYS A 517 15.68 -16.90 -52.41
C LYS A 517 14.24 -16.39 -52.11
N PRO A 518 14.03 -15.15 -51.61
CA PRO A 518 12.72 -14.72 -51.11
C PRO A 518 11.90 -13.92 -52.12
N GLU A 519 10.58 -13.86 -51.91
CA GLU A 519 9.74 -12.78 -52.45
C GLU A 519 8.70 -12.29 -51.41
N LYS A 520 8.00 -11.19 -51.70
CA LYS A 520 7.32 -10.32 -50.73
C LYS A 520 5.79 -10.48 -50.79
N SER A 521 5.10 -10.22 -49.67
CA SER A 521 4.30 -8.98 -49.50
C SER A 521 3.20 -9.08 -48.42
N SER A 522 2.60 -7.91 -48.13
CA SER A 522 1.43 -7.67 -47.27
C SER A 522 1.63 -7.89 -45.76
N ALA A 523 1.49 -6.81 -44.99
CA ALA A 523 1.44 -6.84 -43.54
C ALA A 523 -0.02 -6.81 -43.06
N LYS A 524 -0.33 -7.57 -42.02
CA LYS A 524 -1.44 -7.28 -41.10
C LYS A 524 -0.93 -7.37 -39.67
N THR A 525 -1.14 -6.31 -38.90
CA THR A 525 -0.74 -6.21 -37.50
C THR A 525 -1.64 -7.07 -36.61
N ASN A 526 -1.11 -8.17 -36.08
CA ASN A 526 -1.74 -8.91 -34.99
C ASN A 526 -0.99 -8.67 -33.68
N THR A 527 -1.75 -8.34 -32.63
CA THR A 527 -1.23 -8.12 -31.27
C THR A 527 -0.76 -9.43 -30.65
N PRO A 528 0.40 -9.48 -29.97
CA PRO A 528 0.80 -10.66 -29.20
C PRO A 528 -0.07 -10.81 -27.96
N GLN A 529 -1.04 -11.73 -27.99
CA GLN A 529 -1.75 -12.15 -26.79
C GLN A 529 -0.90 -13.16 -26.01
N THR A 530 -0.02 -12.68 -25.12
CA THR A 530 0.68 -13.52 -24.14
C THR A 530 -0.26 -13.96 -23.01
N LYS A 531 -1.24 -14.79 -23.36
CA LYS A 531 -1.98 -15.65 -22.41
C LYS A 531 -1.71 -17.10 -22.74
N GLN A 532 -0.63 -17.65 -22.17
CA GLN A 532 -0.48 -19.10 -22.05
C GLN A 532 -1.33 -19.59 -20.88
N THR A 533 -2.61 -19.78 -21.13
CA THR A 533 -3.41 -20.72 -20.34
C THR A 533 -3.09 -22.13 -20.84
N PHE A 534 -2.70 -23.03 -19.93
CA PHE A 534 -2.43 -24.42 -20.25
C PHE A 534 -3.76 -25.19 -20.33
N ASP A 535 -4.47 -25.03 -21.45
CA ASP A 535 -5.81 -25.57 -21.66
C ASP A 535 -5.84 -26.93 -22.40
N ASN A 536 -4.68 -27.45 -22.84
CA ASN A 536 -4.58 -28.81 -23.38
C ASN A 536 -4.43 -29.84 -22.24
N PHE A 537 -5.41 -30.73 -22.12
CA PHE A 537 -5.58 -31.65 -20.99
C PHE A 537 -5.32 -33.12 -21.36
N ASP A 538 -5.01 -33.42 -22.63
CA ASP A 538 -4.98 -34.79 -23.18
C ASP A 538 -3.68 -35.58 -22.90
N ASP A 539 -2.66 -34.95 -22.29
CA ASP A 539 -1.37 -35.56 -21.89
C ASP A 539 -1.27 -35.84 -20.37
N LEU A 540 -2.40 -35.81 -19.62
CA LEU A 540 -2.49 -36.00 -18.16
C LEU A 540 -3.13 -37.34 -17.74
#